data_AF-A0A9X5X620-F1
#
_entry.id   AF-A0A9X5X620-F1
#
_cell.length_a   1.000
_cell.length_b   1.000
_cell.length_c   1.000
_cell.angle_alpha   90.00
_cell.angle_beta   90.00
_cell.angle_gamma   90.00
#
_symmetry.space_group_name_H-M   'P 1'
#
loop_
_entity.id
_entity.type
_entity.pdbx_description
1 polymer ?
#
loop_
_entity_poly.entity_id
_entity_poly.type
_entity_poly.pdbx_seq_one_letter_code
_entity_poly.pdbx_strand_id
1 'polypeptide(L)'
;VTTGAAWAGGATLAAYGATKAFDLILAESLWAEWRTRGVDVLGLVLGKTDTPSMRRAFDAEGKPYGELADPDEVAAAALDHLADGPTWIYGSDTPTGGSPFGALSRRDAVLAMSRGASAHGDDA
;
A
#
# COMPACT_ATOMS: atom_id res chain seq x y z
N VAL A 1 -3.30 -7.64 2.50
CA VAL A 1 -3.21 -6.58 1.46
C VAL A 1 -3.33 -5.21 2.10
N THR A 2 -2.31 -4.38 1.94
CA THR A 2 -2.21 -3.02 2.46
C THR A 2 -1.81 -2.05 1.34
N THR A 3 -1.48 -0.78 1.66
CA THR A 3 -1.08 0.25 0.68
C THR A 3 0.00 1.17 1.23
N GLY A 4 0.57 2.02 0.37
CA GLY A 4 1.56 3.03 0.78
C GLY A 4 1.07 4.00 1.87
N ALA A 5 -0.25 4.15 2.08
CA ALA A 5 -0.81 4.95 3.17
C ALA A 5 -0.52 4.36 4.58
N ALA A 6 -0.03 3.12 4.66
CA ALA A 6 0.40 2.50 5.91
C ALA A 6 1.70 3.11 6.46
N TRP A 7 2.53 3.74 5.61
CA TRP A 7 3.88 4.13 5.98
C TRP A 7 3.96 5.37 6.89
N ALA A 8 3.05 6.32 6.71
CA ALA A 8 2.97 7.54 7.49
C ALA A 8 1.57 8.15 7.42
N GLY A 9 1.23 9.01 8.40
CA GLY A 9 -0.03 9.75 8.37
C GLY A 9 -0.08 10.74 7.21
N GLY A 10 -1.27 11.00 6.68
CA GLY A 10 -1.51 12.01 5.66
C GLY A 10 -2.85 12.71 5.87
N ALA A 11 -2.93 13.99 5.50
CA ALA A 11 -4.21 14.69 5.41
C ALA A 11 -5.21 13.86 4.58
N THR A 12 -6.49 13.89 4.96
CA THR A 12 -7.61 13.09 4.36
C THR A 12 -7.50 11.57 4.45
N LEU A 13 -6.39 11.00 4.97
CA LEU A 13 -6.15 9.56 5.06
C LEU A 13 -6.23 8.99 6.48
N ALA A 14 -6.71 9.74 7.48
CA ALA A 14 -6.60 9.36 8.89
C ALA A 14 -7.13 7.93 9.19
N ALA A 15 -8.40 7.66 8.86
CA ALA A 15 -8.99 6.34 9.11
C ALA A 15 -8.41 5.27 8.17
N TYR A 16 -8.31 5.58 6.88
CA TYR A 16 -7.81 4.66 5.86
C TYR A 16 -6.36 4.22 6.15
N GLY A 17 -5.45 5.18 6.31
CA GLY A 17 -4.04 4.93 6.63
C GLY A 17 -3.86 4.19 7.95
N ALA A 18 -4.63 4.51 8.98
CA ALA A 18 -4.59 3.78 10.26
C ALA A 18 -4.95 2.30 10.08
N THR A 19 -6.01 1.98 9.33
CA THR A 19 -6.37 0.57 9.06
C THR A 19 -5.32 -0.14 8.22
N LYS A 20 -4.70 0.56 7.26
CA LYS A 20 -3.63 -0.03 6.42
C LYS A 20 -2.33 -0.24 7.18
N ALA A 21 -2.00 0.63 8.12
CA ALA A 21 -0.90 0.41 9.05
C ALA A 21 -1.16 -0.80 9.96
N PHE A 22 -2.40 -0.98 10.44
CA PHE A 22 -2.78 -2.17 11.20
C PHE A 22 -2.62 -3.45 10.38
N ASP A 23 -3.14 -3.48 9.14
CA ASP A 23 -3.01 -4.64 8.24
C ASP A 23 -1.53 -5.02 8.00
N LEU A 24 -0.67 -4.02 7.80
CA LEU A 24 0.77 -4.23 7.57
C LEU A 24 1.44 -4.86 8.81
N ILE A 25 1.31 -4.21 9.97
CA ILE A 25 1.95 -4.68 11.20
C ILE A 25 1.41 -6.04 11.64
N LEU A 26 0.11 -6.29 11.43
CA LEU A 26 -0.49 -7.59 11.69
C LEU A 26 0.13 -8.68 10.82
N ALA A 27 0.24 -8.45 9.50
CA ALA A 27 0.84 -9.42 8.58
C ALA A 27 2.30 -9.73 8.95
N GLU A 28 3.10 -8.71 9.23
CA GLU A 28 4.51 -8.87 9.64
C GLU A 28 4.64 -9.66 10.95
N SER A 29 3.76 -9.38 11.92
CA SER A 29 3.73 -10.09 13.20
C SER A 29 3.35 -11.57 13.03
N LEU A 30 2.31 -11.87 12.25
CA LEU A 30 1.89 -13.24 11.97
C LEU A 30 2.95 -14.03 11.20
N TRP A 31 3.61 -13.41 10.21
CA TRP A 31 4.77 -14.00 9.54
C TRP A 31 5.87 -14.34 10.56
N ALA A 32 6.19 -13.40 11.46
CA ALA A 32 7.20 -13.61 12.48
C ALA A 32 6.82 -14.72 13.48
N GLU A 33 5.54 -14.90 13.79
CA GLU A 33 5.08 -15.96 14.69
C GLU A 33 5.03 -17.35 14.05
N TRP A 34 4.67 -17.43 12.76
CA TRP A 34 4.26 -18.68 12.14
C TRP A 34 5.21 -19.23 11.07
N ARG A 35 6.23 -18.47 10.62
CA ARG A 35 7.19 -18.94 9.60
C ARG A 35 7.88 -20.27 9.93
N THR A 36 8.10 -20.57 11.21
CA THR A 36 8.74 -21.84 11.64
C THR A 36 7.76 -23.02 11.69
N ARG A 37 6.46 -22.77 11.46
CA ARG A 37 5.38 -23.76 11.45
C ARG A 37 4.94 -24.14 10.03
N GLY A 38 5.65 -23.66 9.01
CA GLY A 38 5.31 -23.89 7.61
C GLY A 38 4.06 -23.13 7.16
N VAL A 39 3.75 -21.99 7.78
CA VAL A 39 2.67 -21.09 7.36
C VAL A 39 3.29 -19.80 6.83
N ASP A 40 3.03 -19.52 5.56
CA ASP A 40 3.48 -18.29 4.90
C ASP A 40 2.44 -17.18 5.07
N VAL A 41 2.92 -15.98 5.37
CA VAL A 41 2.10 -14.77 5.54
C VAL A 41 2.80 -13.62 4.83
N LEU A 42 2.06 -12.87 4.02
CA LEU A 42 2.60 -11.77 3.23
C LEU A 42 1.78 -10.48 3.38
N GLY A 43 2.45 -9.42 3.80
CA GLY A 43 1.99 -8.03 3.70
C GLY A 43 2.22 -7.47 2.30
N LEU A 44 1.25 -7.64 1.39
CA LEU A 44 1.33 -7.04 0.06
C LEU A 44 0.98 -5.54 0.10
N VAL A 45 1.96 -4.68 -0.20
CA VAL A 45 1.81 -3.23 -0.35
C VAL A 45 1.62 -2.92 -1.83
N LEU A 46 0.49 -2.32 -2.20
CA LEU A 46 0.18 -1.99 -3.60
C LEU A 46 -0.34 -0.55 -3.78
N GLY A 47 -0.25 -0.08 -5.01
CA GLY A 47 -0.79 1.20 -5.49
C GLY A 47 -2.18 1.06 -6.11
N LYS A 48 -2.50 1.97 -7.04
CA LYS A 48 -3.80 1.98 -7.72
C LYS A 48 -3.94 0.72 -8.59
N THR A 49 -4.98 -0.06 -8.35
CA THR A 49 -5.28 -1.31 -9.08
C THR A 49 -6.60 -1.15 -9.82
N ASP A 50 -6.70 -1.70 -11.02
CA ASP A 50 -7.86 -1.59 -11.90
C ASP A 50 -9.04 -2.43 -11.41
N THR A 51 -9.74 -1.89 -10.42
CA THR A 51 -10.92 -2.52 -9.81
C THR A 51 -12.16 -1.66 -10.06
N PRO A 52 -13.37 -2.25 -10.07
CA PRO A 52 -14.61 -1.47 -10.18
C PRO A 52 -14.74 -0.38 -9.12
N SER A 53 -14.20 -0.60 -7.91
CA SER A 53 -14.20 0.41 -6.85
C SER A 53 -13.25 1.57 -7.15
N MET A 54 -12.07 1.28 -7.71
CA MET A 54 -11.12 2.31 -8.10
C MET A 54 -11.65 3.15 -9.25
N ARG A 55 -12.21 2.52 -10.30
CA ARG A 55 -12.85 3.24 -11.41
C ARG A 55 -13.94 4.21 -10.93
N ARG A 56 -14.82 3.76 -10.03
CA ARG A 56 -15.85 4.63 -9.42
C ARG A 56 -15.26 5.83 -8.66
N ALA A 57 -14.12 5.66 -7.99
CA ALA A 57 -13.46 6.77 -7.30
C ALA A 57 -12.94 7.82 -8.29
N PHE A 58 -12.29 7.37 -9.37
CA PHE A 58 -11.86 8.26 -10.45
C PHE A 58 -13.02 8.95 -11.17
N ASP A 59 -14.10 8.23 -11.46
CA ASP A 59 -15.29 8.79 -12.11
C ASP A 59 -15.93 9.89 -11.24
N ALA A 60 -16.01 9.66 -9.92
CA ALA A 60 -16.54 10.64 -8.97
C ALA A 60 -15.68 11.90 -8.87
N GLU A 61 -14.37 11.78 -9.07
CA GLU A 61 -13.42 12.91 -9.12
C GLU A 61 -13.31 13.54 -10.52
N GLY A 62 -13.96 12.99 -11.55
CA GLY A 62 -13.82 13.44 -12.93
C GLY A 62 -12.41 13.29 -13.51
N LYS A 63 -11.61 12.37 -12.96
CA LYS A 63 -10.19 12.21 -13.31
C LYS A 63 -9.96 11.06 -14.31
N PRO A 64 -8.98 11.19 -15.21
CA PRO A 64 -8.56 10.07 -16.05
C PRO A 64 -7.95 8.97 -15.17
N TYR A 65 -8.16 7.71 -15.56
CA TYR A 65 -7.72 6.54 -14.78
C TYR A 65 -6.19 6.45 -14.64
N GLY A 66 -5.43 7.00 -15.59
CA GLY A 66 -3.99 6.90 -15.61
C GLY A 66 -3.51 5.46 -15.73
N GLU A 67 -2.30 5.19 -15.26
CA GLU A 67 -1.77 3.83 -15.15
C GLU A 67 -2.34 3.15 -13.91
N LEU A 68 -3.09 2.06 -14.14
CA LEU A 68 -3.64 1.19 -13.10
C LEU A 68 -3.01 -0.20 -13.24
N ALA A 69 -2.63 -0.80 -12.12
CA ALA A 69 -2.13 -2.18 -12.13
C ALA A 69 -3.27 -3.15 -12.48
N ASP A 70 -2.96 -4.17 -13.29
CA ASP A 70 -3.89 -5.26 -13.58
C ASP A 70 -4.11 -6.12 -12.31
N PRO A 71 -5.37 -6.38 -11.91
CA PRO A 71 -5.66 -7.13 -10.69
C PRO A 71 -5.20 -8.59 -10.73
N ASP A 72 -5.19 -9.23 -11.90
CA ASP A 72 -4.75 -10.62 -12.06
C ASP A 72 -3.22 -10.70 -11.95
N GLU A 73 -2.50 -9.72 -12.51
CA GLU A 73 -1.03 -9.62 -12.35
C GLU A 73 -0.64 -9.36 -10.89
N VAL A 74 -1.37 -8.47 -10.19
CA VAL A 74 -1.17 -8.22 -8.76
C VAL A 74 -1.40 -9.48 -7.93
N ALA A 75 -2.46 -10.23 -8.22
CA ALA A 75 -2.78 -11.47 -7.52
C ALA A 75 -1.73 -12.57 -7.78
N ALA A 76 -1.28 -12.72 -9.03
CA ALA A 76 -0.23 -13.65 -9.41
C ALA A 76 1.08 -13.33 -8.67
N ALA A 77 1.52 -12.07 -8.69
CA ALA A 77 2.72 -11.65 -7.98
C ALA A 77 2.63 -11.91 -6.46
N ALA A 78 1.46 -11.72 -5.86
CA ALA A 78 1.25 -12.01 -4.44
C ALA A 78 1.42 -13.50 -4.10
N LEU A 79 0.97 -14.39 -4.99
CA LEU A 79 1.11 -15.84 -4.81
C LEU A 79 2.55 -16.30 -5.08
N ASP A 80 3.17 -15.78 -6.14
CA ASP A 80 4.56 -16.10 -6.51
C ASP A 80 5.55 -15.71 -5.41
N HIS A 81 5.27 -14.62 -4.68
CA HIS A 81 6.11 -14.10 -3.61
C HIS A 81 5.57 -14.38 -2.19
N LEU A 82 4.59 -15.28 -2.03
CA LEU A 82 3.97 -15.56 -0.73
C LEU A 82 4.99 -15.99 0.33
N ALA A 83 5.99 -16.77 -0.08
CA ALA A 83 7.07 -17.27 0.78
C ALA A 83 8.17 -16.23 1.06
N ASP A 84 8.21 -15.12 0.32
CA ASP A 84 9.25 -14.07 0.41
C ASP A 84 8.94 -13.02 1.48
N GLY A 85 8.02 -13.33 2.40
CA GLY A 85 7.59 -12.44 3.46
C GLY A 85 8.72 -11.87 4.34
N PRO A 86 8.41 -10.86 5.16
CA PRO A 86 7.05 -10.55 5.61
C PRO A 86 6.27 -9.57 4.74
N THR A 87 6.93 -8.80 3.87
CA THR A 87 6.33 -7.68 3.13
C THR A 87 6.84 -7.65 1.70
N TRP A 88 5.93 -7.43 0.75
CA TRP A 88 6.23 -7.27 -0.68
C TRP A 88 5.57 -6.01 -1.23
N ILE A 89 6.35 -5.16 -1.89
CA ILE A 89 5.90 -3.90 -2.49
C ILE A 89 5.74 -4.11 -4.01
N TYR A 90 4.49 -4.24 -4.46
CA TYR A 90 4.18 -4.45 -5.87
C TYR A 90 4.62 -3.26 -6.72
N GLY A 91 5.34 -3.53 -7.81
CA GLY A 91 5.82 -2.52 -8.76
C GLY A 91 7.02 -1.70 -8.27
N SER A 92 7.67 -2.08 -7.17
CA SER A 92 8.91 -1.45 -6.68
C SER A 92 10.15 -2.13 -7.24
N ASP A 93 11.19 -1.35 -7.58
CA ASP A 93 12.53 -1.88 -7.89
C ASP A 93 13.20 -2.56 -6.68
N THR A 94 12.72 -2.27 -5.47
CA THR A 94 13.17 -2.88 -4.21
C THR A 94 11.96 -3.43 -3.44
N PRO A 95 11.39 -4.57 -3.89
CA PRO A 95 10.09 -5.03 -3.41
C PRO A 95 10.09 -5.52 -1.96
N THR A 96 11.24 -5.93 -1.41
CA THR A 96 11.43 -6.27 0.01
C THR A 96 12.11 -5.13 0.80
N GLY A 97 12.17 -3.94 0.20
CA GLY A 97 12.73 -2.74 0.81
C GLY A 97 11.89 -2.20 1.97
N GLY A 98 12.47 -1.26 2.72
CA GLY A 98 11.75 -0.54 3.77
C GLY A 98 10.77 0.49 3.21
N SER A 99 10.10 1.20 4.12
CA SER A 99 9.28 2.37 3.77
C SER A 99 10.06 3.33 2.86
N PRO A 100 9.43 3.85 1.77
CA PRO A 100 10.06 4.85 0.92
C PRO A 100 10.34 6.17 1.66
N PHE A 101 9.79 6.33 2.87
CA PHE A 101 10.04 7.48 3.75
C PHE A 101 11.05 7.17 4.87
N GLY A 102 11.73 6.03 4.84
CA GLY A 102 12.59 5.56 5.94
C GLY A 102 13.76 6.50 6.28
N ALA A 103 14.23 7.29 5.31
CA ALA A 103 15.28 8.30 5.52
C ALA A 103 14.75 9.67 5.98
N LEU A 104 13.43 9.89 5.97
CA LEU A 104 12.81 11.17 6.33
C LEU A 104 12.52 11.24 7.83
N SER A 105 12.46 12.47 8.35
CA SER A 105 11.84 12.68 9.66
C SER A 105 10.35 12.31 9.60
N ARG A 106 9.75 11.94 10.74
CA ARG A 106 8.30 11.64 10.78
C ARG A 106 7.46 12.83 10.33
N ARG A 107 7.88 14.06 10.62
CA ARG A 107 7.23 15.28 10.14
C ARG A 107 7.27 15.37 8.62
N ASP A 108 8.43 15.14 8.02
CA ASP A 108 8.60 15.25 6.57
C ASP A 108 7.86 14.13 5.82
N ALA A 109 7.84 12.92 6.37
CA ALA A 109 7.03 11.82 5.84
C ALA A 109 5.53 12.16 5.83
N VAL A 110 5.01 12.77 6.91
CA VAL A 110 3.61 13.21 6.98
C VAL A 110 3.31 14.33 5.97
N LEU A 111 4.22 15.29 5.82
CA LEU A 111 4.09 16.37 4.84
C LEU A 111 4.20 15.87 3.39
N ALA A 112 4.99 14.83 3.13
CA ALA A 112 5.07 14.19 1.82
C ALA A 112 3.78 13.43 1.50
N MET A 113 3.28 12.62 2.45
CA MET A 113 2.01 11.89 2.32
C MET A 113 0.82 12.82 2.12
N SER A 114 0.77 13.94 2.84
CA SER A 114 -0.33 14.91 2.75
C SER A 114 -0.38 15.59 1.38
N ARG A 115 0.77 15.84 0.73
CA ARG A 115 0.83 16.39 -0.64
C ARG A 115 0.32 15.41 -1.69
N GLY A 116 0.58 14.11 -1.52
CA GLY A 116 0.03 13.07 -2.39
C GLY A 116 -1.48 12.88 -2.21
N ALA A 117 -1.98 13.07 -0.99
CA ALA A 117 -3.41 13.02 -0.70
C ALA A 117 -4.18 14.24 -1.22
N SER A 118 -3.61 15.45 -1.13
CA SER A 118 -4.25 16.68 -1.63
C SER A 118 -4.39 16.72 -3.15
N ALA A 119 -3.54 16.01 -3.91
CA ALA A 119 -3.73 15.82 -5.36
C ALA A 119 -5.04 15.06 -5.70
N HIS A 120 -5.71 14.47 -4.71
CA HIS A 120 -7.01 13.82 -4.85
C HIS A 120 -8.20 14.72 -4.43
N GLY A 121 -7.97 15.94 -3.90
CA GLY A 121 -9.01 16.72 -3.23
C GLY A 121 -9.19 18.19 -3.62
N ASP A 122 -8.21 18.85 -4.25
CA ASP A 122 -8.30 20.28 -4.56
C ASP A 122 -8.44 20.50 -6.08
N ASP A 123 -9.67 20.38 -6.58
CA ASP A 123 -10.15 20.97 -7.85
C ASP A 123 -11.70 21.02 -7.79
N ALA A 124 -12.24 21.74 -6.79
CA ALA A 124 -13.66 22.06 -6.66
C ALA A 124 -13.85 23.55 -6.37
#